data_AF-A0A930T0Q5-F1
#
_entry.id   AF-A0A930T0Q5-F1
#
_cell.length_a   1.000
_cell.length_b   1.000
_cell.length_c   1.000
_cell.angle_alpha   90.00
_cell.angle_beta   90.00
_cell.angle_gamma   90.00
#
_symmetry.space_group_name_H-M   'P 1'
#
loop_
_entity.id
_entity.type
_entity.pdbx_description
1 polymer ?
#
loop_
_entity_poly.entity_id
_entity_poly.type
_entity_poly.pdbx_seq_one_letter_code
_entity_poly.pdbx_strand_id
1 'polypeptide(L)'
;MNKQLMELYSDYLISSFHEVTATGLSKALKGNISHDKVTRFLSESDFDSKQLWQLVKPVIRREEEEDGVEFPILLHRQIFTNKDDSVGILYLACSDLDCNETEIETIYQKRWKVEVFHKTLKSNTGLANSQTKCVRTQCNHIFMSIYAAFQLECLKIKHKINHFALRSHIYIKALQEAMNKLRLLKAA
;
A
#
# COMPACT_ATOMS: atom_id res chain seq x y z
N MET A 1 11.25 -15.88 7.25
CA MET A 1 9.89 -15.54 6.76
C MET A 1 9.52 -16.46 5.61
N ASN A 2 8.36 -17.12 5.69
CA ASN A 2 7.86 -17.98 4.60
C ASN A 2 7.37 -17.12 3.43
N LYS A 3 8.17 -17.01 2.35
CA LYS A 3 7.86 -16.16 1.20
C LYS A 3 6.54 -16.52 0.51
N GLN A 4 6.23 -17.81 0.35
CA GLN A 4 4.98 -18.23 -0.28
C GLN A 4 3.75 -17.76 0.50
N LEU A 5 3.84 -17.82 1.84
CA LEU A 5 2.73 -17.39 2.69
C LEU A 5 2.58 -15.87 2.73
N MET A 6 3.68 -15.14 2.56
CA MET A 6 3.64 -13.68 2.40
C MET A 6 2.93 -13.27 1.11
N GLU A 7 3.34 -13.82 -0.04
CA GLU A 7 2.74 -13.54 -1.35
C GLU A 7 1.24 -13.85 -1.33
N LEU A 8 0.88 -15.00 -0.78
CA LEU A 8 -0.52 -15.37 -0.63
C LEU A 8 -1.30 -14.41 0.28
N TYR A 9 -0.72 -14.00 1.40
CA TYR A 9 -1.39 -13.10 2.32
C TYR A 9 -1.51 -11.69 1.73
N SER A 10 -0.52 -11.19 1.01
CA SER A 10 -0.61 -9.91 0.32
C SER A 10 -1.60 -9.94 -0.84
N ASP A 11 -1.66 -11.04 -1.62
CA ASP A 11 -2.71 -11.26 -2.62
C ASP A 11 -4.10 -11.24 -1.98
N TYR A 12 -4.23 -11.84 -0.79
CA TYR A 12 -5.47 -11.79 -0.03
C TYR A 12 -5.83 -10.37 0.41
N LEU A 13 -4.86 -9.56 0.85
CA LEU A 13 -5.09 -8.14 1.18
C LEU A 13 -5.53 -7.33 -0.03
N ILE A 14 -4.90 -7.56 -1.19
CA ILE A 14 -5.20 -6.86 -2.45
C ILE A 14 -6.58 -7.24 -2.99
N SER A 15 -7.01 -8.49 -2.79
CA SER A 15 -8.29 -9.01 -3.28
C SER A 15 -9.45 -8.91 -2.28
N SER A 16 -9.19 -8.56 -1.02
CA SER A 16 -10.22 -8.41 0.03
C SER A 16 -10.84 -7.01 0.05
N PHE A 17 -12.17 -6.91 0.04
CA PHE A 17 -12.91 -5.63 -0.02
C PHE A 17 -13.55 -5.19 1.31
N HIS A 18 -13.53 -6.04 2.34
CA HIS A 18 -14.13 -5.75 3.64
C HIS A 18 -13.16 -6.17 4.76
N GLU A 19 -13.54 -7.13 5.60
CA GLU A 19 -12.70 -7.63 6.69
C GLU A 19 -11.63 -8.61 6.20
N VAL A 20 -10.44 -8.53 6.81
CA VAL A 20 -9.33 -9.45 6.56
C VAL A 20 -9.18 -10.35 7.77
N THR A 21 -9.58 -11.61 7.64
CA THR A 21 -9.52 -12.57 8.75
C THR A 21 -8.80 -13.86 8.34
N ALA A 22 -8.13 -14.51 9.29
CA ALA A 22 -7.48 -15.81 9.07
C ALA A 22 -8.49 -16.86 8.60
N THR A 23 -9.69 -16.85 9.17
CA THR A 23 -10.81 -17.71 8.77
C THR A 23 -11.32 -17.38 7.38
N GLY A 24 -11.41 -16.09 7.03
CA GLY A 24 -11.79 -15.62 5.70
C GLY A 24 -10.82 -16.10 4.62
N LEU A 25 -9.51 -15.96 4.86
CA LEU A 25 -8.47 -16.49 3.96
C LEU A 25 -8.57 -18.02 3.82
N SER A 26 -8.70 -18.74 4.93
CA SER A 26 -8.82 -20.20 4.92
C SER A 26 -10.03 -20.66 4.09
N LYS A 27 -11.18 -20.01 4.26
CA LYS A 27 -12.40 -20.26 3.46
C LYS A 27 -12.20 -19.94 1.99
N ALA A 28 -11.57 -18.81 1.66
CA ALA A 28 -11.27 -18.41 0.28
C ALA A 28 -10.39 -19.46 -0.43
N LEU A 29 -9.51 -20.13 0.31
CA LEU A 29 -8.64 -21.20 -0.18
C LEU A 29 -9.23 -22.61 -0.01
N LYS A 30 -10.53 -22.72 0.29
CA LYS A 30 -11.24 -23.99 0.48
C LYS A 30 -10.57 -24.92 1.51
N GLY A 31 -9.94 -24.34 2.54
CA GLY A 31 -9.30 -25.08 3.62
C GLY A 31 -7.88 -25.60 3.33
N ASN A 32 -7.33 -25.37 2.13
CA ASN A 32 -5.96 -25.79 1.79
C ASN A 32 -4.90 -25.20 2.73
N ILE A 33 -5.19 -24.03 3.30
CA ILE A 33 -4.42 -23.44 4.39
C ILE A 33 -5.39 -23.19 5.55
N SER A 34 -5.06 -23.76 6.71
CA SER A 34 -5.87 -23.58 7.93
C SER A 34 -5.72 -22.17 8.48
N HIS A 35 -6.79 -21.65 9.10
CA HIS A 35 -6.76 -20.37 9.78
C HIS A 35 -5.69 -20.34 10.89
N ASP A 36 -5.45 -21.45 11.59
CA ASP A 36 -4.37 -21.58 12.58
C ASP A 36 -2.98 -21.39 11.97
N LYS A 37 -2.75 -21.85 10.74
CA LYS A 37 -1.48 -21.66 10.04
C LYS A 37 -1.26 -20.18 9.71
N VAL A 38 -2.32 -19.45 9.35
CA VAL A 38 -2.26 -17.99 9.13
C VAL A 38 -2.00 -17.26 10.45
N THR A 39 -2.69 -17.65 11.53
CA THR A 39 -2.47 -17.07 12.87
C THR A 39 -1.03 -17.31 13.32
N ARG A 40 -0.51 -18.53 13.17
CA ARG A 40 0.87 -18.87 13.49
C ARG A 40 1.85 -18.04 12.66
N PHE A 41 1.62 -17.91 11.36
CA PHE A 41 2.46 -17.07 10.51
C PHE A 41 2.55 -15.61 10.98
N LEU A 42 1.44 -15.02 11.39
CA LEU A 42 1.42 -13.65 11.91
C LEU A 42 1.98 -13.53 13.33
N SER A 43 2.14 -14.62 14.08
CA SER A 43 2.60 -14.60 15.48
C SER A 43 3.98 -15.23 15.73
N GLU A 44 4.51 -15.97 14.75
CA GLU A 44 5.73 -16.78 14.85
C GLU A 44 6.99 -15.94 15.11
N SER A 45 7.10 -14.78 14.48
CA SER A 45 8.23 -13.87 14.64
C SER A 45 7.81 -12.42 14.41
N ASP A 46 8.52 -11.46 14.99
CA ASP A 46 8.32 -10.05 14.68
C ASP A 46 8.80 -9.73 13.25
N PHE A 47 7.99 -9.01 12.48
CA PHE A 47 8.37 -8.46 11.18
C PHE A 47 8.90 -7.04 11.38
N ASP A 48 10.15 -6.82 10.98
CA ASP A 48 10.85 -5.57 11.24
C ASP A 48 11.12 -4.74 9.98
N SER A 49 11.51 -3.47 10.19
CA SER A 49 11.82 -2.53 9.10
C SER A 49 13.04 -2.97 8.28
N LYS A 50 14.00 -3.70 8.87
CA LYS A 50 15.17 -4.23 8.17
C LYS A 50 14.75 -5.30 7.15
N GLN A 51 13.85 -6.19 7.54
CA GLN A 51 13.28 -7.20 6.65
C GLN A 51 12.44 -6.56 5.55
N LEU A 52 11.63 -5.55 5.87
CA LEU A 52 10.88 -4.80 4.84
C LEU A 52 11.83 -4.16 3.83
N TRP A 53 12.87 -3.49 4.32
CA TRP A 53 13.89 -2.88 3.48
C TRP A 53 14.56 -3.91 2.58
N GLN A 54 14.92 -5.09 3.08
CA GLN A 54 15.52 -6.15 2.25
C GLN A 54 14.61 -6.61 1.09
N LEU A 55 13.29 -6.58 1.28
CA LEU A 55 12.32 -6.94 0.22
C LEU A 55 12.19 -5.85 -0.83
N VAL A 56 12.18 -4.59 -0.41
CA VAL A 56 11.90 -3.44 -1.27
C VAL A 56 13.18 -2.86 -1.90
N LYS A 57 14.33 -2.98 -1.22
CA LYS A 57 15.64 -2.42 -1.59
C LYS A 57 16.07 -2.75 -3.02
N PRO A 58 15.98 -3.99 -3.53
CA PRO A 58 16.39 -4.28 -4.90
C PRO A 58 15.58 -3.50 -5.94
N VAL A 59 14.35 -3.12 -5.61
CA VAL A 59 13.51 -2.31 -6.48
C VAL A 59 13.82 -0.83 -6.31
N ILE A 60 13.97 -0.33 -5.09
CA ILE A 60 14.31 1.07 -4.82
C ILE A 60 15.67 1.44 -5.40
N ARG A 61 16.69 0.58 -5.24
CA ARG A 61 18.05 0.84 -5.74
C ARG A 61 18.17 0.93 -7.26
N ARG A 62 17.14 0.52 -8.00
CA ARG A 62 17.07 0.77 -9.46
C ARG A 62 16.69 2.22 -9.79
N GLU A 63 16.14 2.94 -8.83
CA GLU A 63 15.49 4.25 -8.99
C GLU A 63 16.04 5.29 -8.00
N GLU A 64 17.11 4.98 -7.24
CA GLU A 64 17.68 5.84 -6.18
C GLU A 64 18.87 6.63 -6.72
N GLU A 65 18.92 7.93 -6.42
CA GLU A 65 20.10 8.79 -6.62
C GLU A 65 20.84 9.01 -5.29
N GLU A 66 22.16 9.13 -5.38
CA GLU A 66 23.08 9.45 -4.28
C GLU A 66 22.89 10.92 -3.90
N ASP A 67 22.52 11.26 -2.66
CA ASP A 67 23.15 12.37 -1.91
C ASP A 67 22.57 12.57 -0.50
N GLY A 68 23.43 13.03 0.44
CA GLY A 68 23.15 13.37 1.84
C GLY A 68 23.95 14.62 2.28
N VAL A 69 23.49 15.35 3.31
CA VAL A 69 23.73 16.82 3.45
C VAL A 69 24.50 17.26 4.70
N GLU A 70 25.60 17.99 4.49
CA GLU A 70 25.98 19.26 5.16
C GLU A 70 26.38 20.27 4.06
N PHE A 71 25.42 21.02 3.50
CA PHE A 71 25.68 21.95 2.39
C PHE A 71 24.62 23.08 2.30
N PRO A 72 24.90 24.19 1.59
CA PRO A 72 23.98 25.33 1.40
C PRO A 72 22.61 24.96 0.82
N ILE A 73 21.57 25.72 1.18
CA ILE A 73 20.18 25.51 0.72
C ILE A 73 19.62 26.76 0.02
N LEU A 74 18.77 26.56 -0.98
CA LEU A 74 17.89 27.58 -1.55
C LEU A 74 16.64 27.75 -0.68
N LEU A 75 16.19 29.00 -0.51
CA LEU A 75 14.92 29.31 0.13
C LEU A 75 13.97 29.94 -0.89
N HIS A 76 12.84 29.31 -1.16
CA HIS A 76 11.79 29.78 -2.06
C HIS A 76 10.52 30.15 -1.28
N ARG A 77 9.90 31.27 -1.62
CA ARG A 77 8.62 31.71 -1.03
C ARG A 77 7.53 31.65 -2.09
N GLN A 78 6.68 30.63 -1.99
CA GLN A 78 5.52 30.47 -2.84
C GLN A 78 4.30 31.17 -2.23
N ILE A 79 3.65 32.03 -3.01
CA ILE A 79 2.33 32.60 -2.69
C ILE A 79 1.30 31.84 -3.50
N PHE A 80 0.24 31.36 -2.86
CA PHE A 80 -0.84 30.64 -3.55
C PHE A 80 -2.20 31.06 -3.02
N THR A 81 -3.23 30.92 -3.85
CA THR A 81 -4.61 31.19 -3.46
C THR A 81 -5.27 29.89 -3.02
N ASN A 82 -5.87 29.91 -1.83
CA ASN A 82 -6.65 28.81 -1.30
C ASN A 82 -8.01 28.70 -2.01
N LYS A 83 -8.74 27.61 -1.75
CA LYS A 83 -10.09 27.38 -2.30
C LYS A 83 -11.15 28.37 -1.80
N ASP A 84 -10.88 29.05 -0.69
CA ASP A 84 -11.73 30.06 -0.07
C ASP A 84 -11.29 31.49 -0.44
N ASP A 85 -10.51 31.64 -1.52
CA ASP A 85 -9.94 32.90 -2.02
C ASP A 85 -8.96 33.60 -1.06
N SER A 86 -8.63 32.99 0.09
CA SER A 86 -7.58 33.50 0.96
C SER A 86 -6.18 33.27 0.36
N VAL A 87 -5.23 34.13 0.72
CA VAL A 87 -3.83 34.00 0.27
C VAL A 87 -3.03 33.21 1.30
N GLY A 88 -2.40 32.13 0.84
CA GLY A 88 -1.42 31.34 1.59
C GLY A 88 0.01 31.72 1.21
N ILE A 89 0.93 31.61 2.17
CA ILE A 89 2.38 31.72 1.94
C ILE A 89 3.02 30.42 2.40
N LEU A 90 3.85 29.83 1.55
CA LEU A 90 4.63 28.64 1.83
C LEU A 90 6.12 28.94 1.62
N TYR A 91 6.93 28.60 2.61
CA TYR A 91 8.39 28.67 2.52
C TYR A 91 8.93 27.27 2.27
N LEU A 92 9.72 27.13 1.20
CA LEU A 92 10.33 25.88 0.76
C LEU A 92 11.85 26.02 0.85
N ALA A 93 12.50 25.00 1.40
CA ALA A 93 13.95 24.88 1.39
C ALA A 93 14.34 23.77 0.41
N CYS A 94 15.21 24.06 -0.53
CA CYS A 94 15.74 23.07 -1.47
C CYS A 94 17.25 22.93 -1.28
N SER A 95 17.70 21.69 -1.22
CA SER A 95 19.10 21.35 -1.06
C SER A 95 19.83 21.34 -2.43
N ASP A 96 19.10 21.17 -3.51
CA ASP A 96 19.62 21.33 -4.87
C ASP A 96 19.70 22.82 -5.23
N LEU A 97 20.91 23.32 -5.48
CA LEU A 97 21.16 24.73 -5.81
C LEU A 97 20.90 25.07 -7.29
N ASP A 98 20.79 24.05 -8.14
CA ASP A 98 20.54 24.23 -9.57
C ASP A 98 19.03 24.24 -9.88
N CYS A 99 18.19 23.83 -8.92
CA CYS A 99 16.75 23.87 -9.01
C CYS A 99 16.21 25.31 -9.12
N ASN A 100 15.37 25.57 -10.12
CA ASN A 100 14.60 26.80 -10.22
C ASN A 100 13.30 26.75 -9.39
N GLU A 101 12.65 27.90 -9.22
CA GLU A 101 11.40 28.03 -8.43
C GLU A 101 10.31 27.02 -8.84
N THR A 102 10.13 26.81 -10.14
CA THR A 102 9.10 25.89 -10.68
C THR A 102 9.44 24.44 -10.35
N GLU A 103 10.72 24.07 -10.41
CA GLU A 103 11.21 22.74 -10.05
C GLU A 103 11.01 22.47 -8.56
N ILE A 104 11.34 23.43 -7.70
CA ILE A 104 11.13 23.35 -6.24
C ILE A 104 9.65 23.12 -5.93
N GLU A 105 8.76 23.92 -6.54
CA GLU A 105 7.31 23.77 -6.37
C GLU A 105 6.81 22.40 -6.87
N THR A 106 7.30 21.95 -8.01
CA THR A 106 6.93 20.65 -8.60
C THR A 106 7.39 19.49 -7.73
N ILE A 107 8.61 19.53 -7.20
CA ILE A 107 9.13 18.53 -6.26
C ILE A 107 8.29 18.52 -5.00
N TYR A 108 7.95 19.69 -4.44
CA TYR A 108 7.12 19.77 -3.26
C TYR A 108 5.70 19.21 -3.51
N GLN A 109 5.11 19.45 -4.69
CA GLN A 109 3.82 18.85 -5.06
C GLN A 109 3.88 17.31 -5.12
N LYS A 110 5.02 16.72 -5.50
CA LYS A 110 5.21 15.26 -5.47
C LYS A 110 5.09 14.70 -4.04
N ARG A 111 5.30 15.50 -2.99
CA ARG A 111 5.11 15.09 -1.58
C ARG A 111 3.72 14.53 -1.32
N TRP A 112 2.68 15.01 -2.01
CA TRP A 112 1.30 14.51 -1.86
C TRP A 112 1.16 13.00 -2.16
N LYS A 113 2.13 12.40 -2.85
CA LYS A 113 2.16 10.94 -3.07
C LYS A 113 2.18 10.16 -1.75
N VAL A 114 2.68 10.71 -0.64
CA VAL A 114 2.59 10.07 0.69
C VAL A 114 1.13 9.92 1.14
N GLU A 115 0.27 10.89 0.86
CA GLU A 115 -1.16 10.82 1.19
C GLU A 115 -1.88 9.79 0.30
N VAL A 116 -1.47 9.69 -0.96
CA VAL A 116 -1.96 8.63 -1.87
C VAL A 116 -1.53 7.25 -1.37
N PHE A 117 -0.32 7.11 -0.84
CA PHE A 117 0.15 5.89 -0.20
C PHE A 117 -0.68 5.56 1.05
N HIS A 118 -0.91 6.52 1.95
CA HIS A 118 -1.79 6.33 3.12
C HIS A 118 -3.22 5.93 2.73
N LYS A 119 -3.77 6.55 1.69
CA LYS A 119 -5.08 6.16 1.12
C LYS A 119 -5.06 4.73 0.62
N THR A 120 -3.96 4.31 -0.01
CA THR A 120 -3.79 2.92 -0.47
C THR A 120 -3.75 1.95 0.69
N LEU A 121 -3.00 2.24 1.76
CA LEU A 121 -2.94 1.37 2.93
C LEU A 121 -4.32 1.15 3.56
N LYS A 122 -5.05 2.24 3.78
CA LYS A 122 -6.35 2.22 4.45
C LYS A 122 -7.44 1.58 3.57
N SER A 123 -7.53 1.98 2.31
CA SER A 123 -8.65 1.59 1.43
C SER A 123 -8.38 0.37 0.55
N ASN A 124 -7.12 0.06 0.24
CA ASN A 124 -6.77 -0.95 -0.77
C ASN A 124 -5.94 -2.13 -0.23
N THR A 125 -5.44 -2.09 1.00
CA THR A 125 -4.69 -3.21 1.60
C THR A 125 -5.14 -3.55 3.01
N GLY A 126 -6.31 -3.04 3.41
CA GLY A 126 -6.99 -3.41 4.64
C GLY A 126 -6.21 -3.18 5.93
N LEU A 127 -5.34 -2.16 6.00
CA LEU A 127 -4.46 -1.89 7.15
C LEU A 127 -5.17 -1.94 8.52
N ALA A 128 -6.40 -1.42 8.57
CA ALA A 128 -7.21 -1.33 9.78
C ALA A 128 -8.25 -2.47 9.90
N ASN A 129 -8.26 -3.43 8.97
CA ASN A 129 -9.32 -4.43 8.83
C ASN A 129 -8.92 -5.80 9.40
N SER A 130 -7.77 -5.87 10.08
CA SER A 130 -7.33 -7.06 10.80
C SER A 130 -7.99 -7.16 12.17
N GLN A 131 -8.59 -8.31 12.46
CA GLN A 131 -9.22 -8.60 13.76
C GLN A 131 -8.23 -9.11 14.82
N THR A 132 -6.93 -9.09 14.52
CA THR A 132 -5.89 -9.57 15.44
C THR A 132 -5.81 -8.73 16.72
N LYS A 133 -5.51 -9.38 17.85
CA LYS A 133 -5.61 -8.76 19.19
C LYS A 133 -4.28 -8.56 19.90
N CYS A 134 -3.19 -9.19 19.45
CA CYS A 134 -1.88 -9.00 20.07
C CYS A 134 -1.00 -8.05 19.24
N VAL A 135 -0.18 -7.26 19.93
CA VAL A 135 0.67 -6.22 19.33
C VAL A 135 1.52 -6.79 18.19
N ARG A 136 2.18 -7.93 18.42
CA ARG A 136 2.97 -8.62 17.38
C ARG A 136 2.17 -8.88 16.11
N THR A 137 1.00 -9.52 16.23
CA THR A 137 0.18 -9.84 15.05
C THR A 137 -0.37 -8.60 14.35
N GLN A 138 -0.61 -7.52 15.09
CA GLN A 138 -1.02 -6.23 14.52
C GLN A 138 0.14 -5.57 13.76
N CYS A 139 1.35 -5.53 14.34
CA CYS A 139 2.56 -5.04 13.68
C CYS A 139 2.85 -5.83 12.40
N ASN A 140 2.75 -7.16 12.47
CA ASN A 140 2.97 -8.02 11.31
C ASN A 140 1.90 -7.84 10.22
N HIS A 141 0.65 -7.58 10.60
CA HIS A 141 -0.39 -7.20 9.63
C HIS A 141 -0.08 -5.85 8.97
N ILE A 142 0.33 -4.85 9.75
CA ILE A 142 0.74 -3.53 9.23
C ILE A 142 1.88 -3.68 8.22
N PHE A 143 2.90 -4.47 8.56
CA PHE A 143 3.99 -4.82 7.65
C PHE A 143 3.46 -5.41 6.34
N MET A 144 2.56 -6.40 6.43
CA MET A 144 2.00 -7.06 5.24
C MET A 144 1.13 -6.12 4.40
N SER A 145 0.41 -5.17 5.00
CA SER A 145 -0.33 -4.14 4.27
C SER A 145 0.59 -3.19 3.51
N ILE A 146 1.74 -2.82 4.08
CA ILE A 146 2.76 -2.02 3.37
C ILE A 146 3.34 -2.81 2.20
N TYR A 147 3.66 -4.08 2.42
CA TYR A 147 4.15 -4.96 1.37
C TYR A 147 3.13 -5.12 0.22
N ALA A 148 1.85 -5.33 0.54
CA ALA A 148 0.77 -5.39 -0.44
C ALA A 148 0.59 -4.07 -1.20
N ALA A 149 0.76 -2.92 -0.55
CA ALA A 149 0.67 -1.61 -1.21
C ALA A 149 1.80 -1.43 -2.22
N PHE A 150 3.00 -1.90 -1.88
CA PHE A 150 4.13 -1.93 -2.81
C PHE A 150 3.86 -2.84 -4.02
N GLN A 151 3.28 -4.03 -3.82
CA GLN A 151 2.88 -4.89 -4.92
C GLN A 151 1.81 -4.25 -5.82
N LEU A 152 0.85 -3.53 -5.25
CA LEU A 152 -0.13 -2.75 -6.02
C LEU A 152 0.52 -1.65 -6.86
N GLU A 153 1.54 -0.96 -6.35
CA GLU A 153 2.31 0.02 -7.12
C GLU A 153 3.06 -0.65 -8.28
N CYS A 154 3.68 -1.81 -8.07
CA CYS A 154 4.28 -2.61 -9.14
C CYS A 154 3.26 -2.99 -10.23
N LEU A 155 2.06 -3.43 -9.84
CA LEU A 155 0.98 -3.75 -10.77
C LEU A 155 0.48 -2.51 -11.53
N LYS A 156 0.37 -1.37 -10.84
CA LYS A 156 0.00 -0.10 -11.46
C LYS A 156 1.00 0.33 -12.53
N ILE A 157 2.29 0.23 -12.25
CA ILE A 157 3.35 0.54 -13.23
C ILE A 157 3.27 -0.42 -14.41
N LYS A 158 3.16 -1.72 -14.14
CA LYS A 158 3.11 -2.77 -15.17
C LYS A 158 1.89 -2.65 -16.09
N HIS A 159 0.71 -2.37 -15.53
CA HIS A 159 -0.55 -2.36 -16.26
C HIS A 159 -1.07 -0.96 -16.63
N LYS A 160 -0.35 0.11 -16.22
CA LYS A 160 -0.70 1.51 -16.47
C LYS A 160 -2.11 1.90 -16.01
N ILE A 161 -2.58 1.32 -14.91
CA ILE A 161 -3.90 1.57 -14.30
C ILE A 161 -3.76 1.86 -12.81
N ASN A 162 -4.61 2.73 -12.26
CA ASN A 162 -4.54 3.09 -10.85
C ASN A 162 -5.03 1.94 -9.93
N HIS A 163 -4.72 2.01 -8.62
CA HIS A 163 -5.06 0.96 -7.65
C HIS A 163 -6.56 0.66 -7.56
N PHE A 164 -7.41 1.69 -7.66
CA PHE A 164 -8.87 1.52 -7.61
C PHE A 164 -9.38 0.77 -8.83
N ALA A 165 -8.88 1.10 -10.03
CA ALA A 165 -9.22 0.41 -11.27
C ALA A 165 -8.76 -1.07 -11.23
N LEU A 166 -7.53 -1.32 -10.78
CA LEU A 166 -7.00 -2.68 -10.55
C LEU A 166 -7.93 -3.51 -9.68
N ARG A 167 -8.28 -2.98 -8.50
CA ARG A 167 -9.16 -3.68 -7.56
C ARG A 167 -10.59 -3.80 -8.07
N SER A 168 -11.12 -2.80 -8.77
CA SER A 168 -12.46 -2.85 -9.38
C SER A 168 -12.56 -3.98 -10.41
N HIS A 169 -11.53 -4.20 -11.23
CA HIS A 169 -11.50 -5.34 -12.16
C HIS A 169 -11.61 -6.68 -11.44
N ILE A 170 -10.89 -6.86 -10.33
CA ILE A 170 -10.96 -8.07 -9.50
C ILE A 170 -12.36 -8.21 -8.89
N TYR A 171 -12.92 -7.12 -8.34
CA TYR A 171 -14.25 -7.10 -7.74
C TYR A 171 -15.34 -7.53 -8.71
N ILE A 172 -15.35 -6.95 -9.92
CA ILE A 172 -16.35 -7.25 -10.94
C ILE A 172 -16.32 -8.74 -11.30
N LYS A 173 -15.12 -9.34 -11.40
CA LYS A 173 -14.98 -10.78 -11.66
C LYS A 173 -15.54 -11.63 -10.51
N ALA A 174 -15.24 -11.27 -9.26
CA ALA A 174 -15.80 -11.95 -8.10
C ALA A 174 -17.34 -11.83 -8.04
N LEU A 175 -17.89 -10.65 -8.38
CA LEU A 175 -19.33 -10.42 -8.39
C LEU A 175 -20.04 -11.22 -9.49
N GLN A 176 -19.43 -11.35 -10.68
CA GLN A 176 -19.94 -12.20 -11.76
C GLN A 176 -20.07 -13.66 -11.30
N GLU A 177 -19.05 -14.22 -10.67
CA GLU A 177 -19.08 -15.58 -10.12
C GLU A 177 -20.10 -15.74 -8.99
N ALA A 178 -20.19 -14.77 -8.10
CA ALA A 178 -21.18 -14.78 -7.01
C ALA A 178 -22.62 -14.77 -7.55
N MET A 179 -22.90 -13.95 -8.56
CA MET A 179 -24.22 -13.91 -9.21
C MET A 179 -24.56 -15.24 -9.90
N ASN A 180 -23.59 -15.86 -10.58
CA ASN A 180 -23.77 -17.18 -11.19
C ASN A 180 -24.12 -18.23 -10.14
N LYS A 181 -23.38 -18.25 -9.03
CA LYS A 181 -23.66 -19.18 -7.92
C LYS A 181 -25.05 -18.94 -7.31
N LEU A 182 -25.46 -17.69 -7.13
CA LEU A 182 -26.79 -17.35 -6.63
C LEU A 182 -27.91 -17.82 -7.58
N ARG A 183 -27.72 -17.68 -8.90
CA ARG A 183 -28.69 -18.19 -9.89
C ARG A 183 -28.87 -19.70 -9.80
N LEU A 184 -27.77 -20.45 -9.66
CA LEU A 184 -27.82 -21.90 -9.49
C LEU A 184 -28.57 -22.30 -8.22
N LEU A 185 -28.33 -21.60 -7.11
CA LEU A 185 -29.03 -21.87 -5.84
C LEU A 185 -30.53 -21.54 -5.90
N LYS A 186 -30.93 -20.53 -6.66
CA LYS A 186 -32.35 -20.18 -6.87
C LYS A 186 -33.08 -21.19 -7.77
N ALA A 187 -32.34 -21.94 -8.58
CA ALA A 187 -32.88 -22.93 -9.50
C ALA A 187 -32.92 -24.35 -8.90
N ALA A 188 -32.32 -24.55 -7.72
CA ALA A 188 -32.35 -25.79 -6.94
C ALA A 188 -33.52 -25.77 -5.96
#